data_AF-A0A3B9RPT1-F1
#
_entry.id   AF-A0A3B9RPT1-F1
#
_cell.length_a   1.000
_cell.length_b   1.000
_cell.length_c   1.000
_cell.angle_alpha   90.00
_cell.angle_beta   90.00
_cell.angle_gamma   90.00
#
_symmetry.space_group_name_H-M   'P 1'
#
loop_
_entity.id
_entity.type
_entity.pdbx_description
1 polymer ?
#
loop_
_entity_poly.entity_id
_entity_poly.type
_entity_poly.pdbx_seq_one_letter_code
_entity_poly.pdbx_strand_id
1 'polypeptide(L)'
;ALLRGIAFSFKQKGIDIGGWQANTTSRVLKGSGLSSSAAIEVLCATIFNHLFNEDRLSPIELAIIGQFSENQYFGKPSGLMDQVACASGGIVSIDFKDAKNPVVSPVPFSFEKHGYHLVIVDTGGNHADLTPEYALVPKEMRQVASLFNKRNLREVGAESFVAALPQLRKDLHNDRALLRAIHFFGENERVSDMLSALKREDMQTYLLKVRSSGESSFCFLQNLYPSTYPQEQGLSLGIAMTKEVLGDSATVRVHGGGFAGTIQAYVPTDKLTVFSTYLESVFGKGAVTVIAVRERESCCIAP
;
A
#
# COMPACT_ATOMS: atom_id res chain seq x y z
N ALA A 1 -8.26 3.81 -21.39
CA ALA A 1 -6.85 3.42 -21.60
C ALA A 1 -6.55 2.07 -20.96
N LEU A 2 -6.80 1.91 -19.64
CA LEU A 2 -6.56 0.67 -18.90
C LEU A 2 -7.12 -0.59 -19.59
N LEU A 3 -8.42 -0.64 -19.89
CA LEU A 3 -9.01 -1.80 -20.58
C LEU A 3 -8.30 -2.16 -21.91
N ARG A 4 -7.86 -1.16 -22.68
CA ARG A 4 -7.10 -1.39 -23.92
C ARG A 4 -5.71 -1.98 -23.63
N GLY A 5 -5.06 -1.52 -22.57
CA GLY A 5 -3.78 -2.05 -22.10
C GLY A 5 -3.88 -3.51 -21.64
N ILE A 6 -4.95 -3.85 -20.91
CA ILE A 6 -5.25 -5.24 -20.53
C ILE A 6 -5.42 -6.10 -21.79
N ALA A 7 -6.33 -5.71 -22.70
CA ALA A 7 -6.58 -6.46 -23.92
C ALA A 7 -5.32 -6.63 -24.79
N PHE A 8 -4.48 -5.60 -24.85
CA PHE A 8 -3.19 -5.66 -25.54
C PHE A 8 -2.20 -6.63 -24.87
N SER A 9 -2.11 -6.64 -23.55
CA SER A 9 -1.25 -7.57 -22.80
C SER A 9 -1.68 -9.03 -22.99
N PHE A 10 -2.99 -9.30 -22.96
CA PHE A 10 -3.55 -10.61 -23.29
C PHE A 10 -3.14 -11.05 -24.70
N LYS A 11 -3.36 -10.18 -25.71
CA LYS A 11 -2.95 -10.42 -27.11
C LYS A 11 -1.45 -10.72 -27.24
N GLN A 12 -0.58 -9.94 -26.58
CA GLN A 12 0.87 -10.16 -26.64
C GLN A 12 1.29 -11.52 -26.06
N LYS A 13 0.55 -12.02 -25.07
CA LYS A 13 0.78 -13.32 -24.44
C LYS A 13 0.14 -14.49 -25.19
N GLY A 14 -0.53 -14.24 -26.31
CA GLY A 14 -1.26 -15.28 -27.07
C GLY A 14 -2.51 -15.78 -26.34
N ILE A 15 -3.13 -14.92 -25.52
CA ILE A 15 -4.31 -15.23 -24.71
C ILE A 15 -5.54 -14.64 -25.39
N ASP A 16 -6.65 -15.38 -25.36
CA ASP A 16 -7.86 -15.05 -26.10
C ASP A 16 -8.56 -13.83 -25.50
N ILE A 17 -9.15 -13.00 -26.38
CA ILE A 17 -9.95 -11.85 -26.02
C ILE A 17 -11.18 -11.77 -26.93
N GLY A 18 -12.26 -11.18 -26.43
CA GLY A 18 -13.46 -10.89 -27.19
C GLY A 18 -14.18 -9.63 -26.70
N GLY A 19 -15.25 -9.26 -27.39
CA GLY A 19 -16.10 -8.14 -26.99
C GLY A 19 -17.04 -8.53 -25.85
N TRP A 20 -17.28 -7.60 -24.92
CA TRP A 20 -18.28 -7.74 -23.87
C TRP A 20 -18.89 -6.37 -23.54
N GLN A 21 -20.05 -6.38 -22.90
CA GLN A 21 -20.70 -5.20 -22.34
C GLN A 21 -20.83 -5.38 -20.84
N ALA A 22 -20.45 -4.38 -20.05
CA ALA A 22 -20.67 -4.41 -18.62
C ALA A 22 -21.04 -3.04 -18.08
N ASN A 23 -21.73 -3.05 -16.95
CA ASN A 23 -21.92 -1.90 -16.09
C ASN A 23 -21.03 -2.07 -14.85
N THR A 24 -20.35 -1.01 -14.43
CA THR A 24 -19.42 -1.05 -13.31
C THR A 24 -19.88 -0.13 -12.19
N THR A 25 -19.90 -0.65 -10.97
CA THR A 25 -20.06 0.14 -9.75
C THR A 25 -18.84 -0.08 -8.85
N SER A 26 -18.44 0.94 -8.09
CA SER A 26 -17.31 0.86 -7.18
C SER A 26 -17.63 1.57 -5.88
N ARG A 27 -17.24 0.93 -4.77
CA ARG A 27 -17.22 1.53 -3.43
C ARG A 27 -15.81 1.95 -3.02
N VAL A 28 -14.82 1.77 -3.88
CA VAL A 28 -13.45 2.24 -3.63
C VAL A 28 -13.44 3.75 -3.75
N LEU A 29 -13.03 4.43 -2.68
CA LEU A 29 -12.92 5.89 -2.64
C LEU A 29 -11.92 6.35 -3.70
N LYS A 30 -12.33 7.28 -4.56
CA LYS A 30 -11.46 7.80 -5.64
C LYS A 30 -10.37 8.68 -5.02
N GLY A 31 -9.12 8.49 -5.44
CA GLY A 31 -8.01 9.32 -4.98
C GLY A 31 -7.56 9.09 -3.53
N SER A 32 -8.14 8.12 -2.81
CA SER A 32 -7.87 7.86 -1.40
C SER A 32 -6.58 7.06 -1.11
N GLY A 33 -5.86 6.63 -2.16
CA GLY A 33 -4.77 5.67 -2.04
C GLY A 33 -5.20 4.21 -1.90
N LEU A 34 -6.50 3.90 -1.95
CA LEU A 34 -7.04 2.52 -1.90
C LEU A 34 -7.07 1.82 -3.27
N SER A 35 -6.13 2.13 -4.15
CA SER A 35 -5.87 1.34 -5.38
C SER A 35 -7.06 1.21 -6.36
N SER A 36 -7.86 2.26 -6.54
CA SER A 36 -9.04 2.22 -7.43
C SER A 36 -8.73 1.88 -8.91
N SER A 37 -7.56 2.24 -9.44
CA SER A 37 -7.12 1.84 -10.79
C SER A 37 -6.84 0.34 -10.86
N ALA A 38 -6.06 -0.17 -9.90
CA ALA A 38 -5.74 -1.60 -9.78
C ALA A 38 -7.01 -2.47 -9.65
N ALA A 39 -8.03 -2.01 -8.92
CA ALA A 39 -9.31 -2.72 -8.81
C ALA A 39 -10.00 -2.86 -10.18
N ILE A 40 -9.99 -1.81 -11.02
CA ILE A 40 -10.55 -1.86 -12.38
C ILE A 40 -9.68 -2.69 -13.32
N GLU A 41 -8.35 -2.60 -13.20
CA GLU A 41 -7.41 -3.39 -13.98
C GLU A 41 -7.63 -4.89 -13.77
N VAL A 42 -7.64 -5.31 -12.50
CA VAL A 42 -7.90 -6.71 -12.10
C VAL A 42 -9.30 -7.13 -12.52
N LEU A 43 -10.34 -6.31 -12.30
CA LEU A 43 -11.70 -6.62 -12.76
C LEU A 43 -11.75 -6.91 -14.26
N CYS A 44 -11.16 -6.03 -15.09
CA CYS A 44 -11.13 -6.23 -16.54
C CYS A 44 -10.36 -7.50 -16.92
N ALA A 45 -9.24 -7.78 -16.26
CA ALA A 45 -8.45 -8.99 -16.50
C ALA A 45 -9.23 -10.25 -16.11
N THR A 46 -9.91 -10.25 -14.96
CA THR A 46 -10.78 -11.34 -14.50
C THR A 46 -11.92 -11.59 -15.49
N ILE A 47 -12.55 -10.54 -16.03
CA ILE A 47 -13.62 -10.69 -17.05
C ILE A 47 -13.08 -11.39 -18.30
N PHE A 48 -11.91 -10.97 -18.83
CA PHE A 48 -11.32 -11.65 -19.98
C PHE A 48 -10.91 -13.10 -19.69
N ASN A 49 -10.38 -13.35 -18.50
CA ASN A 49 -10.00 -14.70 -18.06
C ASN A 49 -11.23 -15.62 -18.04
N HIS A 50 -12.31 -15.15 -17.41
CA HIS A 50 -13.53 -15.92 -17.26
C HIS A 50 -14.26 -16.15 -18.59
N LEU A 51 -14.48 -15.10 -19.38
CA LEU A 51 -15.31 -15.19 -20.58
C LEU A 51 -14.63 -15.91 -21.75
N PHE A 52 -13.30 -15.90 -21.84
CA PHE A 52 -12.60 -16.37 -23.04
C PHE A 52 -11.46 -17.35 -22.78
N ASN A 53 -11.11 -17.62 -21.51
CA ASN A 53 -9.92 -18.41 -21.18
C ASN A 53 -10.16 -19.46 -20.09
N GLU A 54 -11.43 -19.79 -19.80
CA GLU A 54 -11.81 -20.85 -18.85
C GLU A 54 -11.14 -20.69 -17.47
N ASP A 55 -10.97 -19.44 -17.03
CA ASP A 55 -10.32 -19.08 -15.77
C ASP A 55 -8.91 -19.66 -15.57
N ARG A 56 -8.19 -19.96 -16.66
CA ARG A 56 -6.85 -20.60 -16.59
C ARG A 56 -5.76 -19.73 -15.97
N LEU A 57 -5.89 -18.40 -15.99
CA LEU A 57 -4.91 -17.49 -15.41
C LEU A 57 -5.08 -17.38 -13.89
N SER A 58 -3.98 -17.43 -13.16
CA SER A 58 -3.94 -17.20 -11.71
C SER A 58 -4.16 -15.72 -11.35
N PRO A 59 -4.60 -15.41 -10.11
CA PRO A 59 -4.74 -14.02 -9.64
C PRO A 59 -3.48 -13.18 -9.81
N ILE A 60 -2.30 -13.79 -9.64
CA ILE A 60 -1.02 -13.10 -9.80
C ILE A 60 -0.74 -12.75 -11.26
N GLU A 61 -1.06 -13.63 -12.20
CA GLU A 61 -0.93 -13.32 -13.62
C GLU A 61 -1.90 -12.20 -14.04
N LEU A 62 -3.12 -12.19 -13.52
CA LEU A 62 -4.08 -11.11 -13.73
C LEU A 62 -3.55 -9.78 -13.17
N ALA A 63 -2.95 -9.81 -11.98
CA ALA A 63 -2.33 -8.63 -11.37
C ALA A 63 -1.15 -8.10 -12.21
N ILE A 64 -0.28 -8.98 -12.72
CA ILE A 64 0.85 -8.61 -13.59
C ILE A 64 0.35 -7.97 -14.90
N ILE A 65 -0.73 -8.50 -15.48
CA ILE A 65 -1.36 -7.91 -16.66
C ILE A 65 -1.94 -6.52 -16.34
N GLY A 66 -2.58 -6.38 -15.18
CA GLY A 66 -3.05 -5.10 -14.64
C GLY A 66 -1.93 -4.06 -14.58
N GLN A 67 -0.85 -4.42 -13.91
CA GLN A 67 0.32 -3.57 -13.74
C GLN A 67 0.98 -3.19 -15.08
N PHE A 68 1.05 -4.13 -16.02
CA PHE A 68 1.54 -3.84 -17.37
C PHE A 68 0.70 -2.75 -18.04
N SER A 69 -0.62 -2.85 -17.94
CA SER A 69 -1.54 -1.85 -18.49
C SER A 69 -1.31 -0.47 -17.87
N GLU A 70 -1.16 -0.38 -16.55
CA GLU A 70 -0.90 0.89 -15.85
C GLU A 70 0.44 1.51 -16.28
N ASN A 71 1.50 0.70 -16.31
CA ASN A 71 2.85 1.16 -16.62
C ASN A 71 3.06 1.51 -18.10
N GLN A 72 2.66 0.62 -19.02
CA GLN A 72 3.03 0.71 -20.45
C GLN A 72 1.96 1.38 -21.30
N TYR A 73 0.70 1.30 -20.90
CA TYR A 73 -0.43 1.78 -21.71
C TYR A 73 -1.06 3.06 -21.16
N PHE A 74 -1.15 3.17 -19.83
CA PHE A 74 -1.59 4.39 -19.16
C PHE A 74 -0.42 5.35 -18.88
N GLY A 75 0.80 4.81 -18.75
CA GLY A 75 2.03 5.61 -18.59
C GLY A 75 2.28 6.07 -17.15
N LYS A 76 1.72 5.37 -16.16
CA LYS A 76 1.91 5.69 -14.75
C LYS A 76 2.81 4.63 -14.10
N PRO A 77 4.05 4.97 -13.71
CA PRO A 77 4.94 4.05 -13.01
C PRO A 77 4.34 3.61 -11.67
N SER A 78 4.10 2.31 -11.51
CA SER A 78 3.61 1.71 -10.26
C SER A 78 4.24 0.35 -9.97
N GLY A 79 4.31 0.04 -8.67
CA GLY A 79 4.64 -1.31 -8.20
C GLY A 79 3.50 -2.29 -8.45
N LEU A 80 3.72 -3.56 -8.10
CA LEU A 80 2.75 -4.65 -8.33
C LEU A 80 1.84 -4.93 -7.11
N MET A 81 2.11 -4.28 -5.98
CA MET A 81 1.44 -4.54 -4.70
C MET A 81 -0.07 -4.32 -4.78
N ASP A 82 -0.50 -3.19 -5.35
CA ASP A 82 -1.90 -2.80 -5.45
C ASP A 82 -2.72 -3.82 -6.27
N GLN A 83 -2.20 -4.22 -7.42
CA GLN A 83 -2.86 -5.22 -8.27
C GLN A 83 -2.88 -6.59 -7.60
N VAL A 84 -1.80 -7.01 -6.93
CA VAL A 84 -1.78 -8.27 -6.18
C VAL A 84 -2.79 -8.24 -5.04
N ALA A 85 -2.89 -7.14 -4.29
CA ALA A 85 -3.85 -6.99 -3.22
C ALA A 85 -5.30 -7.02 -3.73
N CYS A 86 -5.60 -6.38 -4.87
CA CYS A 86 -6.93 -6.43 -5.50
C CYS A 86 -7.30 -7.80 -6.06
N ALA A 87 -6.33 -8.50 -6.64
CA ALA A 87 -6.51 -9.84 -7.20
C ALA A 87 -6.64 -10.90 -6.10
N SER A 88 -5.90 -10.75 -5.00
CA SER A 88 -5.91 -11.68 -3.90
C SER A 88 -7.19 -11.59 -3.05
N GLY A 89 -7.44 -12.66 -2.29
CA GLY A 89 -8.41 -12.69 -1.20
C GLY A 89 -7.72 -12.70 0.15
N GLY A 90 -8.37 -12.11 1.14
CA GLY A 90 -7.90 -12.06 2.52
C GLY A 90 -6.72 -11.10 2.70
N ILE A 91 -6.00 -11.32 3.80
CA ILE A 91 -4.71 -10.67 4.06
C ILE A 91 -3.64 -11.54 3.41
N VAL A 92 -2.69 -10.90 2.74
CA VAL A 92 -1.55 -11.60 2.11
C VAL A 92 -0.24 -10.94 2.49
N SER A 93 0.81 -11.75 2.62
CA SER A 93 2.19 -11.28 2.58
C SER A 93 2.74 -11.42 1.17
N ILE A 94 3.53 -10.45 0.72
CA ILE A 94 4.11 -10.45 -0.63
C ILE A 94 5.63 -10.27 -0.53
N ASP A 95 6.37 -11.19 -1.14
CA ASP A 95 7.81 -11.05 -1.35
C ASP A 95 8.13 -10.69 -2.80
N PHE A 96 8.65 -9.47 -3.00
CA PHE A 96 9.06 -8.94 -4.30
C PHE A 96 10.53 -9.23 -4.66
N LYS A 97 11.16 -10.25 -4.06
CA LYS A 97 12.53 -10.66 -4.41
C LYS A 97 12.70 -10.89 -5.91
N ASP A 98 11.77 -11.62 -6.51
CA ASP A 98 11.59 -11.67 -7.96
C ASP A 98 10.34 -10.85 -8.31
N ALA A 99 10.54 -9.62 -8.81
CA ALA A 99 9.45 -8.75 -9.19
C ALA A 99 8.60 -9.29 -10.34
N LYS A 100 9.12 -10.24 -11.14
CA LYS A 100 8.36 -10.90 -12.21
C LYS A 100 7.49 -12.04 -11.69
N ASN A 101 7.89 -12.66 -10.58
CA ASN A 101 7.20 -13.77 -9.94
C ASN A 101 7.16 -13.55 -8.42
N PRO A 102 6.37 -12.58 -7.93
CA PRO A 102 6.29 -12.31 -6.50
C PRO A 102 5.73 -13.52 -5.76
N VAL A 103 6.30 -13.84 -4.60
CA VAL A 103 5.76 -14.91 -3.74
C VAL A 103 4.67 -14.31 -2.87
N VAL A 104 3.44 -14.79 -3.06
CA VAL A 104 2.28 -14.35 -2.28
C VAL A 104 1.84 -15.47 -1.36
N SER A 105 1.70 -15.19 -0.07
CA SER A 105 1.27 -16.15 0.93
C SER A 105 0.06 -15.61 1.68
N PRO A 106 -1.05 -16.37 1.79
CA PRO A 106 -2.20 -15.96 2.56
C PRO A 106 -1.88 -15.93 4.05
N VAL A 107 -2.47 -14.96 4.74
CA VAL A 107 -2.37 -14.77 6.18
C VAL A 107 -3.79 -14.85 6.74
N PRO A 108 -4.25 -16.04 7.18
CA PRO A 108 -5.61 -16.22 7.67
C PRO A 108 -5.76 -15.51 9.02
N PHE A 109 -6.28 -14.28 8.99
CA PHE A 109 -6.44 -13.47 10.19
C PHE A 109 -7.66 -12.55 10.08
N SER A 110 -8.35 -12.34 11.21
CA SER A 110 -9.47 -11.41 11.31
C SER A 110 -9.27 -10.49 12.50
N PHE A 111 -9.06 -9.20 12.22
CA PHE A 111 -8.95 -8.17 13.26
C PHE A 111 -10.22 -8.03 14.08
N GLU A 112 -11.39 -8.19 13.44
CA GLU A 112 -12.69 -8.07 14.10
C GLU A 112 -12.89 -9.15 15.17
N LYS A 113 -12.50 -10.41 14.88
CA LYS A 113 -12.51 -11.49 15.88
C LYS A 113 -11.61 -11.23 17.09
N HIS A 114 -10.67 -10.31 16.97
CA HIS A 114 -9.78 -9.88 18.03
C HIS A 114 -10.18 -8.51 18.63
N GLY A 115 -11.39 -8.00 18.34
CA GLY A 115 -11.91 -6.77 18.93
C GLY A 115 -11.42 -5.47 18.29
N TYR A 116 -10.91 -5.53 17.05
CA TYR A 116 -10.43 -4.36 16.31
C TYR A 116 -11.10 -4.20 14.95
N HIS A 117 -11.44 -2.96 14.60
CA HIS A 117 -11.85 -2.58 13.26
C HIS A 117 -10.68 -1.92 12.53
N LEU A 118 -10.51 -2.30 11.26
CA LEU A 118 -9.65 -1.58 10.34
C LEU A 118 -10.41 -0.37 9.82
N VAL A 119 -9.88 0.83 10.04
CA VAL A 119 -10.55 2.08 9.68
C VAL A 119 -9.64 2.92 8.82
N ILE A 120 -10.17 3.41 7.71
CA ILE A 120 -9.52 4.39 6.85
C ILE A 120 -10.15 5.75 7.11
N VAL A 121 -9.30 6.77 7.33
CA VAL A 121 -9.75 8.15 7.44
C VAL A 121 -9.21 8.94 6.26
N ASP A 122 -10.10 9.50 5.45
CA ASP A 122 -9.76 10.44 4.38
C ASP A 122 -9.46 11.80 4.99
N THR A 123 -8.20 12.22 4.88
CA THR A 123 -7.73 13.52 5.38
C THR A 123 -7.74 14.59 4.30
N GLY A 124 -8.18 14.25 3.08
CA GLY A 124 -8.18 15.11 1.92
C GLY A 124 -6.77 15.35 1.35
N GLY A 125 -6.64 16.47 0.62
CA GLY A 125 -5.42 16.87 -0.08
C GLY A 125 -5.40 16.47 -1.56
N ASN A 126 -4.66 17.24 -2.36
CA ASN A 126 -4.58 17.03 -3.80
C ASN A 126 -3.28 16.31 -4.18
N HIS A 127 -3.39 15.21 -4.93
CA HIS A 127 -2.24 14.44 -5.40
C HIS A 127 -1.62 14.99 -6.70
N ALA A 128 -2.27 15.94 -7.38
CA ALA A 128 -1.90 16.39 -8.73
C ALA A 128 -0.44 16.85 -8.84
N ASP A 129 0.09 17.53 -7.81
CA ASP A 129 1.43 18.12 -7.83
C ASP A 129 2.46 17.36 -6.96
N LEU A 130 2.10 16.19 -6.45
CA LEU A 130 2.97 15.42 -5.53
C LEU A 130 3.89 14.42 -6.25
N THR A 131 3.76 14.27 -7.57
CA THR A 131 4.55 13.33 -8.38
C THR A 131 6.07 13.45 -8.15
N PRO A 132 6.66 14.66 -8.06
CA PRO A 132 8.09 14.81 -7.77
C PRO A 132 8.48 14.27 -6.38
N GLU A 133 7.66 14.54 -5.36
CA GLU A 133 7.91 14.10 -3.98
C GLU A 133 7.90 12.58 -3.87
N TYR A 134 6.92 11.94 -4.53
CA TYR A 134 6.85 10.48 -4.66
C TYR A 134 8.07 9.89 -5.36
N ALA A 135 8.52 10.51 -6.45
CA ALA A 135 9.67 10.03 -7.22
C ALA A 135 11.00 10.15 -6.44
N LEU A 136 11.11 11.11 -5.51
CA LEU A 136 12.30 11.29 -4.68
C LEU A 136 12.56 10.12 -3.74
N VAL A 137 11.52 9.48 -3.20
CA VAL A 137 11.67 8.36 -2.23
C VAL A 137 12.52 7.22 -2.81
N PRO A 138 12.12 6.56 -3.93
CA PRO A 138 12.92 5.51 -4.51
C PRO A 138 14.23 6.04 -5.12
N LYS A 139 14.27 7.29 -5.63
CA LYS A 139 15.50 7.88 -6.16
C LYS A 139 16.59 7.96 -5.08
N GLU A 140 16.25 8.47 -3.91
CA GLU A 140 17.18 8.65 -2.79
C GLU A 140 17.62 7.30 -2.19
N MET A 141 16.70 6.34 -2.04
CA MET A 141 17.06 4.98 -1.65
C MET A 141 18.04 4.33 -2.64
N ARG A 142 17.86 4.55 -3.95
CA ARG A 142 18.79 4.05 -4.98
C ARG A 142 20.15 4.75 -4.96
N GLN A 143 20.22 6.03 -4.58
CA GLN A 143 21.50 6.72 -4.38
C GLN A 143 22.33 6.00 -3.31
N VAL A 144 21.71 5.64 -2.19
CA VAL A 144 22.37 4.84 -1.14
C VAL A 144 22.80 3.47 -1.67
N ALA A 145 21.92 2.74 -2.37
CA ALA A 145 22.24 1.43 -2.94
C ALA A 145 23.42 1.48 -3.93
N SER A 146 23.54 2.58 -4.70
CA SER A 146 24.58 2.74 -5.71
C SER A 146 26.00 2.78 -5.12
N LEU A 147 26.16 3.28 -3.89
CA LEU A 147 27.44 3.27 -3.17
C LEU A 147 27.89 1.86 -2.75
N PHE A 148 26.98 0.88 -2.80
CA PHE A 148 27.30 -0.55 -2.64
C PHE A 148 27.43 -1.28 -3.99
N ASN A 149 27.45 -0.54 -5.11
CA ASN A 149 27.36 -1.10 -6.47
C ASN A 149 26.10 -1.95 -6.69
N LYS A 150 24.99 -1.59 -6.03
CA LYS A 150 23.69 -2.25 -6.16
C LYS A 150 22.65 -1.33 -6.79
N ARG A 151 21.60 -1.92 -7.37
CA ARG A 151 20.51 -1.13 -7.96
C ARG A 151 19.47 -0.74 -6.92
N ASN A 152 19.19 -1.63 -5.96
CA ASN A 152 18.16 -1.44 -4.94
C ASN A 152 18.71 -1.80 -3.55
N LEU A 153 18.16 -1.18 -2.50
CA LEU A 153 18.57 -1.43 -1.12
C LEU A 153 18.35 -2.87 -0.66
N ARG A 154 17.40 -3.59 -1.24
CA ARG A 154 17.19 -5.02 -0.97
C ARG A 154 18.42 -5.88 -1.24
N GLU A 155 19.30 -5.44 -2.15
CA GLU A 155 20.52 -6.15 -2.51
C GLU A 155 21.69 -5.85 -1.56
N VAL A 156 21.47 -4.99 -0.57
CA VAL A 156 22.44 -4.57 0.45
C VAL A 156 22.06 -5.23 1.78
N GLY A 157 23.03 -5.81 2.48
CA GLY A 157 22.79 -6.34 3.83
C GLY A 157 22.64 -5.22 4.86
N ALA A 158 21.69 -5.36 5.79
CA ALA A 158 21.42 -4.35 6.82
C ALA A 158 22.66 -4.02 7.68
N GLU A 159 23.42 -5.05 8.10
CA GLU A 159 24.67 -4.87 8.85
C GLU A 159 25.72 -4.11 8.04
N SER A 160 25.87 -4.44 6.76
CA SER A 160 26.79 -3.74 5.85
C SER A 160 26.39 -2.27 5.66
N PHE A 161 25.09 -1.99 5.57
CA PHE A 161 24.57 -0.63 5.52
C PHE A 161 24.94 0.16 6.79
N VAL A 162 24.66 -0.40 7.97
CA VAL A 162 24.96 0.24 9.26
C VAL A 162 26.46 0.52 9.41
N ALA A 163 27.31 -0.47 9.10
CA ALA A 163 28.76 -0.33 9.19
C ALA A 163 29.31 0.77 8.25
N ALA A 164 28.66 0.99 7.10
CA ALA A 164 29.09 1.99 6.12
C ALA A 164 28.54 3.39 6.38
N LEU A 165 27.61 3.60 7.33
CA LEU A 165 26.96 4.89 7.59
C LEU A 165 27.92 6.10 7.68
N PRO A 166 29.08 6.03 8.38
CA PRO A 166 30.01 7.15 8.45
C PRO A 166 30.56 7.56 7.08
N GLN A 167 30.81 6.60 6.20
CA GLN A 167 31.32 6.83 4.85
C GLN A 167 30.20 7.27 3.90
N LEU A 168 29.05 6.59 3.93
CA LEU A 168 27.88 6.97 3.14
C LEU A 168 27.46 8.43 3.40
N ARG A 169 27.51 8.89 4.66
CA ARG A 169 27.20 10.27 5.02
C ARG A 169 28.17 11.26 4.40
N LYS A 170 29.47 10.93 4.37
CA LYS A 170 30.50 11.76 3.73
C LYS A 170 30.31 11.81 2.22
N ASP A 171 30.00 10.68 1.58
CA ASP A 171 29.97 10.59 0.12
C ASP A 171 28.66 11.11 -0.49
N LEU A 172 27.51 10.88 0.18
CA LEU A 172 26.20 11.29 -0.35
C LEU A 172 25.89 12.76 -0.13
N HIS A 173 26.39 13.36 0.95
CA HIS A 173 25.98 14.68 1.43
C HIS A 173 24.44 14.86 1.49
N ASN A 174 23.72 13.79 1.83
CA ASN A 174 22.26 13.75 1.85
C ASN A 174 21.75 12.88 3.01
N ASP A 175 21.56 13.50 4.18
CA ASP A 175 21.07 12.81 5.37
C ASP A 175 19.63 12.26 5.17
N ARG A 176 18.79 12.88 4.34
CA ARG A 176 17.43 12.38 4.02
C ARG A 176 17.46 11.04 3.30
N ALA A 177 18.40 10.85 2.37
CA ALA A 177 18.56 9.56 1.70
C ALA A 177 18.95 8.44 2.68
N LEU A 178 19.80 8.75 3.66
CA LEU A 178 20.17 7.80 4.72
C LEU A 178 18.98 7.46 5.62
N LEU A 179 18.20 8.46 6.05
CA LEU A 179 16.97 8.24 6.83
C LEU A 179 15.98 7.35 6.08
N ARG A 180 15.78 7.59 4.78
CA ARG A 180 14.93 6.73 3.95
C ARG A 180 15.47 5.30 3.80
N ALA A 181 16.78 5.12 3.73
CA ALA A 181 17.38 3.78 3.77
C ALA A 181 17.16 3.09 5.13
N ILE A 182 17.29 3.80 6.25
CA ILE A 182 16.96 3.28 7.59
C ILE A 182 15.48 2.85 7.66
N HIS A 183 14.57 3.68 7.13
CA HIS A 183 13.16 3.29 7.00
C HIS A 183 13.01 1.98 6.22
N PHE A 184 13.65 1.86 5.05
CA PHE A 184 13.55 0.66 4.22
C PHE A 184 13.96 -0.62 4.97
N PHE A 185 15.12 -0.63 5.62
CA PHE A 185 15.58 -1.81 6.36
C PHE A 185 14.66 -2.14 7.54
N GLY A 186 14.31 -1.12 8.34
CA GLY A 186 13.43 -1.31 9.50
C GLY A 186 12.01 -1.72 9.13
N GLU A 187 11.46 -1.24 8.01
CA GLU A 187 10.11 -1.60 7.58
C GLU A 187 10.04 -3.04 7.08
N ASN A 188 11.07 -3.53 6.36
CA ASN A 188 11.13 -4.93 5.93
C ASN A 188 11.22 -5.89 7.13
N GLU A 189 12.00 -5.54 8.17
CA GLU A 189 12.06 -6.31 9.41
C GLU A 189 10.71 -6.28 10.14
N ARG A 190 10.08 -5.10 10.27
CA ARG A 190 8.75 -4.96 10.88
C ARG A 190 7.68 -5.81 10.20
N VAL A 191 7.71 -5.95 8.88
CA VAL A 191 6.79 -6.84 8.16
C VAL A 191 6.96 -8.29 8.62
N SER A 192 8.19 -8.79 8.73
CA SER A 192 8.46 -10.15 9.23
C SER A 192 7.93 -10.34 10.66
N ASP A 193 8.14 -9.35 11.53
CA ASP A 193 7.64 -9.37 12.90
C ASP A 193 6.11 -9.35 12.95
N MET A 194 5.47 -8.51 12.12
CA MET A 194 4.02 -8.43 12.01
C MET A 194 3.41 -9.76 11.56
N LEU A 195 4.01 -10.41 10.55
CA LEU A 195 3.54 -11.73 10.09
C LEU A 195 3.70 -12.79 11.18
N SER A 196 4.83 -12.77 11.89
CA SER A 196 5.07 -13.68 13.02
C SER A 196 4.08 -13.44 14.17
N ALA A 197 3.74 -12.19 14.45
CA ALA A 197 2.76 -11.82 15.45
C ALA A 197 1.34 -12.30 15.07
N LEU A 198 0.90 -12.06 13.83
CA LEU A 198 -0.40 -12.55 13.35
C LEU A 198 -0.48 -14.08 13.39
N LYS A 199 0.59 -14.79 13.01
CA LYS A 199 0.65 -16.26 13.07
C LYS A 199 0.50 -16.81 14.50
N ARG A 200 0.91 -16.05 15.51
CA ARG A 200 0.79 -16.40 16.93
C ARG A 200 -0.42 -15.77 17.61
N GLU A 201 -1.29 -15.11 16.85
CA GLU A 201 -2.44 -14.33 17.36
C GLU A 201 -2.04 -13.25 18.39
N ASP A 202 -0.80 -12.76 18.32
CA ASP A 202 -0.24 -11.74 19.21
C ASP A 202 -0.57 -10.34 18.70
N MET A 203 -1.79 -9.90 18.99
CA MET A 203 -2.29 -8.58 18.59
C MET A 203 -1.49 -7.43 19.22
N GLN A 204 -0.98 -7.60 20.44
CA GLN A 204 -0.22 -6.55 21.11
C GLN A 204 1.06 -6.23 20.34
N THR A 205 1.84 -7.26 19.98
CA THR A 205 3.05 -7.10 19.16
C THR A 205 2.71 -6.56 17.78
N TYR A 206 1.65 -7.08 17.14
CA TYR A 206 1.22 -6.58 15.83
C TYR A 206 0.94 -5.07 15.85
N LEU A 207 0.11 -4.61 16.79
CA LEU A 207 -0.27 -3.21 16.92
C LEU A 207 0.92 -2.32 17.28
N LEU A 208 1.85 -2.82 18.12
CA LEU A 208 3.10 -2.13 18.41
C LEU A 208 3.93 -1.92 17.14
N LYS A 209 4.10 -2.96 16.31
CA LYS A 209 4.87 -2.86 15.06
C LYS A 209 4.20 -1.93 14.05
N VAL A 210 2.87 -1.89 14.00
CA VAL A 210 2.12 -0.89 13.20
C VAL A 210 2.41 0.53 13.69
N ARG A 211 2.39 0.79 15.00
CA ARG A 211 2.74 2.11 15.57
C ARG A 211 4.16 2.51 15.19
N SER A 212 5.14 1.63 15.38
CA SER A 212 6.54 1.88 15.02
C SER A 212 6.72 2.13 13.51
N SER A 213 5.91 1.50 12.66
CA SER A 213 5.88 1.81 11.22
C SER A 213 5.33 3.21 10.93
N GLY A 214 4.25 3.61 11.61
CA GLY A 214 3.71 4.97 11.54
C GLY A 214 4.74 6.03 11.95
N GLU A 215 5.46 5.80 13.05
CA GLU A 215 6.56 6.67 13.50
C GLU A 215 7.70 6.71 12.49
N SER A 216 8.09 5.55 11.95
CA SER A 216 9.12 5.47 10.92
C SER A 216 8.74 6.22 9.64
N SER A 217 7.45 6.26 9.29
CA SER A 217 6.94 7.02 8.15
C SER A 217 7.14 8.52 8.35
N PHE A 218 6.94 9.02 9.57
CA PHE A 218 7.18 10.42 9.92
C PHE A 218 8.67 10.76 10.05
N CYS A 219 9.38 10.03 10.91
CA CYS A 219 10.75 10.36 11.29
C CYS A 219 11.77 10.05 10.19
N PHE A 220 11.56 8.99 9.40
CA PHE A 220 12.58 8.44 8.51
C PHE A 220 12.17 8.49 7.04
N LEU A 221 10.97 8.03 6.68
CA LEU A 221 10.50 8.12 5.28
C LEU A 221 10.15 9.56 4.88
N GLN A 222 9.63 10.31 5.86
CA GLN A 222 9.20 11.71 5.75
C GLN A 222 8.11 11.90 4.69
N ASN A 223 7.05 11.08 4.76
CA ASN A 223 5.95 11.08 3.80
C ASN A 223 4.59 11.43 4.42
N LEU A 224 4.56 12.18 5.52
CA LEU A 224 3.28 12.69 6.07
C LEU A 224 2.84 14.01 5.43
N TYR A 225 3.78 14.76 4.86
CA TYR A 225 3.52 15.99 4.13
C TYR A 225 4.70 16.30 3.22
N PRO A 226 4.48 16.97 2.07
CA PRO A 226 5.57 17.43 1.22
C PRO A 226 6.22 18.67 1.86
N SER A 227 7.55 18.74 1.87
CA SER A 227 8.25 19.92 2.41
C SER A 227 7.95 21.20 1.63
N THR A 228 7.51 21.07 0.38
CA THR A 228 7.11 22.16 -0.50
C THR A 228 5.75 22.78 -0.12
N TYR A 229 4.85 22.03 0.53
CA TYR A 229 3.54 22.50 0.97
C TYR A 229 3.32 22.26 2.48
N PRO A 230 4.08 22.95 3.36
CA PRO A 230 4.03 22.70 4.80
C PRO A 230 2.69 23.05 5.46
N GLN A 231 1.79 23.76 4.76
CA GLN A 231 0.44 24.07 5.23
C GLN A 231 -0.57 22.94 4.96
N GLU A 232 -0.22 21.98 4.09
CA GLU A 232 -1.07 20.84 3.75
C GLU A 232 -0.61 19.59 4.52
N GLN A 233 -1.15 19.39 5.72
CA GLN A 233 -0.74 18.30 6.62
C GLN A 233 -1.91 17.47 7.13
N GLY A 234 -2.85 17.12 6.24
CA GLY A 234 -4.03 16.31 6.57
C GLY A 234 -3.66 15.01 7.29
N LEU A 235 -2.62 14.30 6.82
CA LEU A 235 -2.14 13.06 7.42
C LEU A 235 -1.60 13.26 8.85
N SER A 236 -0.77 14.29 9.07
CA SER A 236 -0.25 14.64 10.39
C SER A 236 -1.38 14.98 11.36
N LEU A 237 -2.34 15.80 10.92
CA LEU A 237 -3.51 16.17 11.70
C LEU A 237 -4.38 14.94 12.02
N GLY A 238 -4.61 14.06 11.05
CA GLY A 238 -5.41 12.84 11.24
C GLY A 238 -4.78 11.90 12.26
N ILE A 239 -3.46 11.74 12.23
CA ILE A 239 -2.71 10.97 13.23
C ILE A 239 -2.82 11.63 14.61
N ALA A 240 -2.67 12.96 14.70
CA ALA A 240 -2.80 13.68 15.96
C ALA A 240 -4.20 13.52 16.57
N MET A 241 -5.26 13.70 15.78
CA MET A 241 -6.65 13.52 16.23
C MET A 241 -6.95 12.07 16.63
N THR A 242 -6.36 11.10 15.91
CA THR A 242 -6.47 9.68 16.28
C THR A 242 -5.81 9.40 17.64
N LYS A 243 -4.62 9.96 17.87
CA LYS A 243 -3.92 9.81 19.15
C LYS A 243 -4.67 10.48 20.30
N GLU A 244 -5.26 11.65 20.06
CA GLU A 244 -6.08 12.36 21.05
C GLU A 244 -7.28 11.52 21.50
N VAL A 245 -8.06 10.98 20.56
CA VAL A 245 -9.30 10.25 20.91
C VAL A 245 -9.06 8.83 21.43
N LEU A 246 -8.00 8.15 20.98
CA LEU A 246 -7.70 6.78 21.40
C LEU A 246 -6.69 6.68 22.55
N GLY A 247 -5.96 7.76 22.86
CA GLY A 247 -4.90 7.78 23.87
C GLY A 247 -3.81 6.74 23.60
N ASP A 248 -3.32 6.08 24.65
CA ASP A 248 -2.25 5.07 24.58
C ASP A 248 -2.61 3.87 23.68
N SER A 249 -3.90 3.63 23.44
CA SER A 249 -4.36 2.55 22.56
C SER A 249 -4.27 2.90 21.07
N ALA A 250 -3.97 4.14 20.69
CA ALA A 250 -3.93 4.60 19.31
C ALA A 250 -2.94 3.79 18.47
N THR A 251 -3.44 3.03 17.49
CA THR A 251 -2.63 2.42 16.45
C THR A 251 -3.04 3.00 15.11
N VAL A 252 -2.19 3.88 14.57
CA VAL A 252 -2.46 4.60 13.33
C VAL A 252 -1.17 4.80 12.55
N ARG A 253 -1.26 4.73 11.23
CA ARG A 253 -0.16 5.05 10.30
C ARG A 253 -0.72 5.67 9.02
N VAL A 254 0.17 6.28 8.24
CA VAL A 254 -0.15 6.62 6.86
C VAL A 254 -0.53 5.35 6.08
N HIS A 255 -1.55 5.46 5.23
CA HIS A 255 -1.93 4.41 4.30
C HIS A 255 -1.48 4.77 2.88
N GLY A 256 -1.04 3.77 2.12
CA GLY A 256 -0.48 4.00 0.79
C GLY A 256 0.82 4.79 0.83
N GLY A 257 1.04 5.62 -0.20
CA GLY A 257 2.33 6.27 -0.41
C GLY A 257 2.56 7.56 0.40
N GLY A 258 1.51 8.18 0.96
CA GLY A 258 1.59 9.36 1.82
C GLY A 258 1.53 10.72 1.10
N PHE A 259 2.07 11.75 1.73
CA PHE A 259 2.02 13.18 1.33
C PHE A 259 0.63 13.81 1.28
N ALA A 260 -0.43 13.04 1.00
CA ALA A 260 -1.84 13.39 1.09
C ALA A 260 -2.69 12.10 1.19
N GLY A 261 -4.01 12.22 1.30
CA GLY A 261 -4.92 11.09 1.22
C GLY A 261 -5.30 10.55 2.59
N THR A 262 -4.99 9.28 2.86
CA THR A 262 -5.60 8.53 3.97
C THR A 262 -4.62 8.07 5.04
N ILE A 263 -5.15 7.97 6.27
CA ILE A 263 -4.53 7.21 7.35
C ILE A 263 -5.29 5.89 7.56
N GLN A 264 -4.58 4.89 8.06
CA GLN A 264 -5.14 3.62 8.49
C GLN A 264 -4.99 3.49 10.00
N ALA A 265 -6.11 3.23 10.68
CA ALA A 265 -6.19 3.02 12.11
C ALA A 265 -6.75 1.63 12.45
N TYR A 266 -6.29 1.09 13.58
CA TYR A 266 -6.85 -0.11 14.21
C TYR A 266 -7.60 0.32 15.46
N VAL A 267 -8.92 0.33 15.37
CA VAL A 267 -9.79 0.95 16.39
C VAL A 267 -10.46 -0.15 17.20
N PRO A 268 -10.31 -0.17 18.54
CA PRO A 268 -11.06 -1.08 19.40
C PRO A 268 -12.57 -0.96 19.16
N THR A 269 -13.29 -2.09 19.16
CA THR A 269 -14.74 -2.13 18.87
C THR A 269 -15.55 -1.18 19.74
N ASP A 270 -15.23 -1.08 21.03
CA ASP A 270 -15.89 -0.19 21.99
C ASP A 270 -15.60 1.30 21.75
N LYS A 271 -14.54 1.64 21.01
CA LYS A 271 -14.16 3.02 20.67
C LYS A 271 -14.56 3.47 19.28
N LEU A 272 -15.13 2.59 18.45
CA LEU A 272 -15.39 2.87 17.03
C LEU A 272 -16.31 4.08 16.83
N THR A 273 -17.40 4.18 17.59
CA THR A 273 -18.38 5.27 17.45
C THR A 273 -17.77 6.61 17.83
N VAL A 274 -17.12 6.71 19.01
CA VAL A 274 -16.49 7.96 19.46
C VAL A 274 -15.35 8.38 18.54
N PHE A 275 -14.54 7.43 18.07
CA PHE A 275 -13.49 7.67 17.07
C PHE A 275 -14.08 8.26 15.80
N SER A 276 -15.11 7.63 15.24
CA SER A 276 -15.70 8.05 13.97
C SER A 276 -16.32 9.43 14.07
N THR A 277 -17.15 9.68 15.09
CA THR A 277 -17.76 11.00 15.31
C THR A 277 -16.72 12.09 15.51
N TYR A 278 -15.65 11.82 16.28
CA TYR A 278 -14.59 12.79 16.52
C TYR A 278 -13.83 13.14 15.24
N LEU A 279 -13.37 12.15 14.47
CA LEU A 279 -12.62 12.39 13.23
C LEU A 279 -13.49 13.04 12.15
N GLU A 280 -14.76 12.64 12.01
CA GLU A 280 -15.69 13.29 11.06
C GLU A 280 -16.01 14.74 11.45
N SER A 281 -15.94 15.11 12.74
CA SER A 281 -16.08 16.51 13.13
C SER A 281 -14.95 17.40 12.63
N VAL A 282 -13.78 16.81 12.33
CA VAL A 282 -12.58 17.50 11.83
C VAL A 282 -12.50 17.44 10.31
N PHE A 283 -12.67 16.26 9.72
CA PHE A 283 -12.45 16.00 8.28
C PHE A 283 -13.74 16.00 7.45
N GLY A 284 -14.89 16.17 8.10
CA GLY A 284 -16.20 16.15 7.46
C GLY A 284 -16.89 14.78 7.53
N LYS A 285 -18.21 14.83 7.39
CA LYS A 285 -19.07 13.63 7.40
C LYS A 285 -18.68 12.69 6.24
N GLY A 286 -18.52 11.41 6.54
CA GLY A 286 -18.12 10.38 5.57
C GLY A 286 -16.60 10.25 5.38
N ALA A 287 -15.79 11.04 6.09
CA ALA A 287 -14.33 10.91 6.06
C ALA A 287 -13.84 9.60 6.68
N VAL A 288 -14.62 8.99 7.59
CA VAL A 288 -14.25 7.76 8.28
C VAL A 288 -14.96 6.57 7.64
N THR A 289 -14.18 5.59 7.19
CA THR A 289 -14.69 4.37 6.55
C THR A 289 -14.15 3.14 7.26
N VAL A 290 -15.04 2.30 7.80
CA VAL A 290 -14.68 0.96 8.30
C VAL A 290 -14.49 0.04 7.10
N ILE A 291 -13.31 -0.58 7.03
CA ILE A 291 -12.95 -1.48 5.93
C ILE A 291 -13.10 -2.93 6.37
N ALA A 292 -13.72 -3.74 5.52
CA ALA A 292 -13.74 -5.18 5.65
C ALA A 292 -12.73 -5.79 4.67
N VAL A 293 -11.97 -6.79 5.15
CA VAL A 293 -11.10 -7.58 4.28
C VAL A 293 -11.94 -8.67 3.63
N ARG A 294 -12.08 -8.63 2.29
CA ARG A 294 -12.77 -9.67 1.53
C ARG A 294 -11.94 -10.94 1.53
N GLU A 295 -12.48 -12.06 1.99
CA GLU A 295 -11.75 -13.34 2.04
C GLU A 295 -11.46 -13.96 0.66
N ARG A 296 -12.34 -13.72 -0.33
CA ARG A 296 -12.21 -14.27 -1.69
C ARG A 296 -11.33 -13.40 -2.58
N GLU A 297 -10.68 -14.03 -3.55
CA GLU A 297 -10.01 -13.36 -4.66
C GLU A 297 -10.99 -12.66 -5.59
N SER A 298 -10.46 -11.90 -6.57
CA SER A 298 -11.27 -11.42 -7.68
C SER A 298 -11.89 -12.61 -8.41
N CYS A 299 -13.21 -12.73 -8.36
CA CYS A 299 -13.93 -13.90 -8.88
C CYS A 299 -15.19 -13.49 -9.64
N CYS A 300 -15.63 -14.38 -10.53
CA CYS A 300 -16.98 -14.34 -11.06
C CYS A 300 -17.95 -14.89 -10.00
N ILE A 301 -19.08 -14.21 -9.79
CA ILE A 301 -20.14 -14.63 -8.86
C ILE A 301 -21.41 -15.01 -9.65
N ALA A 302 -21.29 -15.19 -10.97
CA ALA A 302 -22.43 -15.62 -11.78
C ALA A 302 -22.91 -17.01 -11.33
N PRO A 303 -24.24 -17.24 -11.22
CA PRO A 303 -24.82 -18.55 -10.98
C PRO A 303 -24.60 -19.51 -12.15
#